data_AF-A0A369MPM9-F1
#
_entry.id   AF-A0A369MPM9-F1
#
_cell.length_a   1.000
_cell.length_b   1.000
_cell.length_c   1.000
_cell.angle_alpha   90.00
_cell.angle_beta   90.00
_cell.angle_gamma   90.00
#
_symmetry.space_group_name_H-M   'P 1'
#
loop_
_entity.id
_entity.type
_entity.pdbx_description
1 polymer ?
#
loop_
_entity_poly.entity_id
_entity_poly.type
_entity_poly.pdbx_seq_one_letter_code
_entity_poly.pdbx_strand_id
1 'polypeptide(L)'
;MKEMIKKMREERGGFTLAELLVVVAIVAVLVAIAVPLFSSSLTSAEDAVKKANERSVKAEVTTGYLADGLDKTKYDQKFYSANDKGDLTGPLASAPTDAKYVYKVAIDDATDKTKPTITITDETGKGNEENPAS
;
A
#
# COMPACT_ATOMS: atom_id res chain seq x y z
N MET A 1 27.91 -58.01 9.38
CA MET A 1 27.69 -56.64 8.84
C MET A 1 26.73 -56.59 7.65
N LYS A 2 26.81 -57.47 6.64
CA LYS A 2 25.87 -57.49 5.48
C LYS A 2 24.38 -57.67 5.88
N GLU A 3 24.10 -58.52 6.87
CA GLU A 3 22.73 -58.76 7.35
C GLU A 3 22.11 -57.57 8.10
N MET A 4 22.91 -56.72 8.76
CA MET A 4 22.40 -55.52 9.43
C MET A 4 21.98 -54.44 8.43
N ILE A 5 22.71 -54.28 7.32
CA ILE A 5 22.41 -53.27 6.28
C ILE A 5 21.11 -53.62 5.54
N LYS A 6 20.80 -54.91 5.37
CA LYS A 6 19.57 -55.38 4.69
C LYS A 6 18.31 -55.08 5.51
N LYS A 7 18.32 -55.37 6.82
CA LYS A 7 17.21 -55.03 7.73
C LYS A 7 16.94 -53.51 7.79
N MET A 8 17.98 -52.69 7.83
CA MET A 8 17.83 -51.23 7.85
C MET A 8 17.24 -50.63 6.55
N ARG A 9 17.29 -51.35 5.43
CA ARG A 9 16.70 -50.92 4.15
C ARG A 9 15.24 -51.35 3.99
N GLU A 10 14.85 -52.47 4.60
CA GLU A 10 13.46 -52.97 4.61
C GLU A 10 12.58 -52.24 5.64
N GLU A 11 13.16 -51.70 6.71
CA GLU A 11 12.44 -50.91 7.73
C GLU A 11 12.23 -49.42 7.34
N ARG A 12 12.82 -48.97 6.22
CA ARG A 12 12.57 -47.62 5.69
C ARG A 12 11.38 -47.66 4.74
N GLY A 13 10.18 -47.69 5.32
CA GLY A 13 8.94 -47.41 4.59
C GLY A 13 9.04 -46.01 3.95
N GLY A 14 9.26 -45.96 2.64
CA GLY A 14 9.31 -44.72 1.88
C GLY A 14 7.90 -44.20 1.58
N PHE A 15 7.80 -42.89 1.41
CA PHE A 15 6.57 -42.23 0.95
C PHE A 15 6.23 -42.69 -0.47
N THR A 16 5.01 -43.16 -0.70
CA THR A 16 4.59 -43.61 -2.03
C THR A 16 4.30 -42.40 -2.94
N LEU A 17 4.52 -42.56 -4.24
CA LEU A 17 4.19 -41.50 -5.21
C LEU A 17 2.68 -41.18 -5.19
N ALA A 18 1.83 -42.18 -4.93
CA ALA A 18 0.39 -42.01 -4.83
C ALA A 18 0.00 -41.14 -3.62
N GLU A 19 0.64 -41.33 -2.47
CA GLU A 19 0.42 -40.50 -1.28
C GLU A 19 0.83 -39.04 -1.54
N LEU A 20 1.95 -38.81 -2.22
CA LEU A 20 2.36 -37.45 -2.58
C LEU A 20 1.37 -36.79 -3.54
N LEU A 21 0.89 -37.53 -4.52
CA LEU A 21 -0.01 -37.01 -5.55
C LEU A 21 -1.34 -36.53 -4.97
N VAL A 22 -1.95 -37.31 -4.06
CA VAL A 22 -3.22 -36.91 -3.43
C VAL A 22 -3.04 -35.67 -2.56
N VAL A 23 -1.92 -35.56 -1.84
CA VAL A 23 -1.62 -34.37 -1.03
C VAL A 23 -1.49 -33.11 -1.89
N VAL A 24 -0.70 -33.19 -2.97
CA VAL A 24 -0.53 -32.05 -3.89
C VAL A 24 -1.86 -31.67 -4.54
N ALA A 25 -2.70 -32.64 -4.91
CA ALA A 25 -4.02 -32.38 -5.48
C ALA A 25 -4.91 -31.58 -4.51
N ILE A 26 -4.93 -31.94 -3.22
CA ILE A 26 -5.72 -31.20 -2.21
C ILE A 26 -5.13 -29.79 -1.99
N VAL A 27 -3.80 -29.67 -1.88
CA VAL A 27 -3.14 -28.36 -1.72
C VAL A 27 -3.43 -27.45 -2.92
N ALA A 28 -3.43 -27.98 -4.14
CA ALA A 28 -3.75 -27.21 -5.34
C ALA A 28 -5.17 -26.61 -5.30
N VAL A 29 -6.17 -27.36 -4.82
CA VAL A 29 -7.54 -26.86 -4.65
C VAL A 29 -7.60 -25.75 -3.60
N LEU A 30 -6.90 -25.91 -2.47
CA LEU A 30 -6.86 -24.88 -1.42
C LEU A 30 -6.21 -23.58 -1.91
N VAL A 31 -5.05 -23.69 -2.58
CA VAL A 31 -4.31 -22.54 -3.13
C VAL A 31 -5.14 -21.81 -4.19
N ALA A 32 -5.87 -22.53 -5.03
CA ALA A 32 -6.71 -21.95 -6.07
C ALA A 32 -7.77 -20.97 -5.53
N ILE A 33 -8.30 -21.21 -4.32
CA ILE A 33 -9.26 -20.31 -3.66
C ILE A 33 -8.54 -19.26 -2.80
N ALA A 34 -7.49 -19.67 -2.09
CA ALA A 34 -6.80 -18.82 -1.12
C ALA A 34 -6.09 -17.63 -1.79
N VAL A 35 -5.43 -17.82 -2.93
CA VAL A 35 -4.67 -16.75 -3.62
C VAL A 35 -5.56 -15.57 -4.05
N PRO A 36 -6.65 -15.76 -4.83
CA PRO A 36 -7.48 -14.64 -5.25
C PRO A 36 -8.17 -13.94 -4.07
N LEU A 37 -8.61 -14.71 -3.06
CA LEU A 37 -9.23 -14.17 -1.85
C LEU A 37 -8.25 -13.29 -1.04
N PHE A 38 -7.04 -13.81 -0.81
CA PHE A 38 -6.01 -13.08 -0.07
C PHE A 38 -5.55 -11.83 -0.84
N SER A 39 -5.36 -11.94 -2.16
CA SER A 39 -4.99 -10.80 -3.00
C SER A 39 -6.05 -9.70 -2.95
N SER A 40 -7.33 -10.04 -3.07
CA SER A 40 -8.42 -9.05 -2.99
C SER A 40 -8.50 -8.39 -1.61
N SER A 41 -8.27 -9.18 -0.55
CA SER A 41 -8.26 -8.66 0.83
C SER A 41 -7.10 -7.71 1.08
N LEU A 42 -5.92 -8.01 0.52
CA LEU A 42 -4.74 -7.15 0.60
C LEU A 42 -4.98 -5.82 -0.11
N THR A 43 -5.45 -5.84 -1.36
CA THR A 43 -5.78 -4.61 -2.10
C THR A 43 -6.82 -3.76 -1.37
N SER A 44 -7.87 -4.40 -0.82
CA SER A 44 -8.90 -3.69 -0.06
C SER A 44 -8.34 -3.03 1.22
N ALA A 45 -7.40 -3.70 1.90
CA ALA A 45 -6.73 -3.14 3.07
C ALA A 45 -5.82 -1.96 2.69
N GLU A 46 -5.09 -2.06 1.58
CA GLU A 46 -4.26 -0.97 1.05
C GLU A 46 -5.10 0.26 0.67
N ASP A 47 -6.25 0.07 0.02
CA ASP A 47 -7.18 1.16 -0.31
C ASP A 47 -7.75 1.83 0.94
N ALA A 48 -8.05 1.04 1.99
CA ALA A 48 -8.51 1.56 3.26
C ALA A 48 -7.44 2.43 3.95
N VAL A 49 -6.17 1.99 3.92
CA VAL A 49 -5.02 2.76 4.43
C VAL A 49 -4.86 4.05 3.63
N LYS A 50 -4.89 3.98 2.29
CA LYS A 50 -4.77 5.17 1.43
C LYS A 50 -5.81 6.23 1.75
N LYS A 51 -7.06 5.81 1.91
CA LYS A 51 -8.17 6.70 2.27
C LYS A 51 -8.04 7.29 3.67
N ALA A 52 -7.49 6.53 4.63
CA ALA A 52 -7.22 7.04 5.97
C ALA A 52 -6.11 8.10 5.97
N ASN A 53 -5.04 7.85 5.24
CA ASN A 53 -3.93 8.80 5.07
C ASN A 53 -4.39 10.06 4.34
N GLU A 54 -5.18 9.95 3.27
CA GLU A 54 -5.75 11.08 2.53
C GLU A 54 -6.54 12.02 3.47
N ARG A 55 -7.38 11.45 4.33
CA ARG A 55 -8.13 12.21 5.35
C ARG A 55 -7.21 12.90 6.35
N SER A 56 -6.14 12.23 6.75
CA SER A 56 -5.16 12.76 7.69
C SER A 56 -4.40 13.94 7.08
N VAL A 57 -3.94 13.81 5.83
CA VAL A 57 -3.32 14.92 5.08
C VAL A 57 -4.30 16.08 4.93
N LYS A 58 -5.56 15.81 4.57
CA LYS A 58 -6.58 16.85 4.46
C LYS A 58 -6.79 17.59 5.79
N ALA A 59 -6.83 16.88 6.91
CA ALA A 59 -6.98 17.48 8.24
C ALA A 59 -5.78 18.35 8.62
N GLU A 60 -4.56 17.86 8.36
CA GLU A 60 -3.31 18.60 8.59
C GLU A 60 -3.29 19.90 7.76
N VAL A 61 -3.53 19.79 6.45
CA VAL A 61 -3.56 20.95 5.54
C VAL A 61 -4.65 21.94 5.93
N THR A 62 -5.84 21.46 6.30
CA THR A 62 -6.95 22.35 6.71
C THR A 62 -6.57 23.13 7.96
N THR A 63 -6.06 22.44 8.98
CA THR A 63 -5.64 23.05 10.24
C THR A 63 -4.50 24.05 10.01
N GLY A 64 -3.48 23.64 9.26
CA GLY A 64 -2.32 24.45 8.93
C GLY A 64 -2.68 25.70 8.12
N TYR A 65 -3.50 25.56 7.07
CA TYR A 65 -3.98 26.69 6.27
C TYR A 65 -4.71 27.74 7.10
N LEU A 66 -5.57 27.30 8.04
CA LEU A 66 -6.27 28.21 8.94
C LEU A 66 -5.32 28.86 9.96
N ALA A 67 -4.40 28.10 10.54
CA ALA A 67 -3.45 28.59 11.53
C ALA A 67 -2.43 29.59 10.94
N ASP A 68 -2.06 29.39 9.67
CA ASP A 68 -1.10 30.23 8.94
C ASP A 68 -1.73 31.46 8.28
N GLY A 69 -2.95 31.83 8.67
CA GLY A 69 -3.61 33.04 8.18
C GLY A 69 -4.12 32.94 6.75
N LEU A 70 -4.55 31.75 6.33
CA LEU A 70 -5.11 31.47 5.00
C LEU A 70 -4.08 31.61 3.88
N ASP A 71 -2.81 31.36 4.18
CA ASP A 71 -1.71 31.36 3.22
C ASP A 71 -1.59 29.99 2.52
N LYS A 72 -2.18 29.89 1.34
CA LYS A 72 -2.13 28.64 0.56
C LYS A 72 -0.73 28.31 0.05
N THR A 73 0.20 29.27 -0.06
CA THR A 73 1.51 29.03 -0.69
C THR A 73 2.36 28.00 0.05
N LYS A 74 2.07 27.79 1.34
CA LYS A 74 2.69 26.79 2.21
C LYS A 74 2.21 25.37 1.95
N TYR A 75 1.04 25.18 1.36
CA TYR A 75 0.35 23.89 1.27
C TYR A 75 -0.07 23.50 -0.14
N ASP A 76 -0.46 24.47 -0.97
CA ASP A 76 -0.91 24.23 -2.34
C ASP A 76 0.23 23.67 -3.21
N GLN A 77 -0.11 22.67 -4.01
CA GLN A 77 0.81 21.90 -4.85
C GLN A 77 1.95 21.19 -4.08
N LYS A 78 1.87 21.13 -2.74
CA LYS A 78 2.85 20.41 -1.92
C LYS A 78 2.52 18.94 -1.82
N PHE A 79 3.54 18.18 -1.45
CA PHE A 79 3.45 16.74 -1.28
C PHE A 79 3.51 16.36 0.20
N TYR A 80 2.80 15.31 0.55
CA TYR A 80 2.91 14.62 1.82
C TYR A 80 3.18 13.15 1.55
N SER A 81 4.05 12.53 2.35
CA SER A 81 4.20 11.08 2.38
C SER A 81 3.61 10.50 3.66
N ALA A 82 3.20 9.24 3.59
CA ALA A 82 2.83 8.45 4.76
C ALA A 82 3.65 7.16 4.80
N ASN A 83 4.08 6.77 5.99
CA ASN A 83 4.72 5.47 6.21
C ASN A 83 3.66 4.36 6.45
N ASP A 84 4.12 3.12 6.68
CA ASP A 84 3.24 1.97 6.96
C ASP A 84 2.38 2.10 8.21
N LYS A 85 2.72 3.02 9.12
CA LYS A 85 1.98 3.28 10.36
C LYS A 85 1.00 4.45 10.22
N GLY A 86 0.99 5.13 9.08
CA GLY A 86 0.19 6.33 8.84
C GLY A 86 0.83 7.62 9.36
N ASP A 87 2.10 7.60 9.79
CA ASP A 87 2.79 8.84 10.17
C ASP A 87 3.03 9.67 8.92
N LEU A 88 2.57 10.93 8.95
CA LEU A 88 2.69 11.87 7.83
C LEU A 88 4.02 12.62 7.88
N THR A 89 4.58 12.89 6.70
CA THR A 89 5.74 13.78 6.52
C THR A 89 5.45 14.78 5.42
N GLY A 90 5.61 16.07 5.71
CA GLY A 90 5.37 17.18 4.79
C GLY A 90 5.11 18.49 5.52
N PRO A 91 4.79 19.58 4.80
CA PRO A 91 4.69 19.67 3.35
C PRO A 91 6.07 19.62 2.64
N LEU A 92 6.15 18.88 1.54
CA LEU A 92 7.34 18.71 0.69
C LEU A 92 7.16 19.47 -0.63
N ALA A 93 8.26 19.99 -1.19
CA ALA A 93 8.25 20.72 -2.46
C ALA A 93 8.14 19.82 -3.71
N SER A 94 8.51 18.54 -3.58
CA SER A 94 8.50 17.55 -4.66
C SER A 94 8.03 16.20 -4.13
N ALA A 95 7.50 15.36 -5.02
CA ALA A 95 7.13 13.99 -4.69
C ALA A 95 8.36 13.21 -4.18
N PRO A 96 8.33 12.61 -2.99
CA PRO A 96 9.39 11.71 -2.54
C PRO A 96 9.41 10.43 -3.38
N THR A 97 10.60 9.97 -3.74
CA THR A 97 10.80 8.82 -4.65
C THR A 97 10.82 7.47 -3.94
N ASP A 98 11.06 7.47 -2.64
CA ASP A 98 11.25 6.29 -1.78
C ASP A 98 10.08 6.08 -0.79
N ALA A 99 9.06 6.94 -0.85
CA ALA A 99 7.89 6.83 0.00
C ALA A 99 6.88 5.82 -0.55
N LYS A 100 6.32 5.00 0.35
CA LYS A 100 5.29 4.02 0.01
C LYS A 100 3.97 4.68 -0.38
N TYR A 101 3.58 5.75 0.30
CA TYR A 101 2.38 6.53 -0.02
C TYR A 101 2.76 7.98 -0.27
N VAL A 102 2.24 8.56 -1.35
CA VAL A 102 2.50 9.95 -1.73
C VAL A 102 1.19 10.62 -2.08
N TYR A 103 0.96 11.79 -1.49
CA TYR A 103 -0.24 12.59 -1.68
C TYR A 103 0.13 13.99 -2.13
N LYS A 104 -0.57 14.50 -3.14
CA LYS A 104 -0.44 15.88 -3.60
C LYS A 104 -1.65 16.69 -3.14
N VAL A 105 -1.38 17.89 -2.65
CA VAL A 105 -2.40 18.83 -2.18
C VAL A 105 -2.72 19.83 -3.27
N ALA A 106 -4.00 20.12 -3.47
CA ALA A 106 -4.46 21.27 -4.24
C ALA A 106 -5.48 22.06 -3.41
N ILE A 107 -5.30 23.39 -3.35
CA ILE A 107 -6.16 24.30 -2.61
C ILE A 107 -6.78 25.31 -3.58
N ASP A 108 -8.10 25.25 -3.71
CA ASP A 108 -8.89 26.31 -4.35
C ASP A 108 -9.57 27.18 -3.29
N ASP A 109 -9.09 28.42 -3.19
CA ASP A 109 -9.59 29.45 -2.28
C ASP A 109 -10.02 30.73 -3.03
N ALA A 110 -10.19 30.66 -4.35
CA ALA A 110 -10.37 31.83 -5.19
C ALA A 110 -11.67 32.59 -4.90
N THR A 111 -12.71 31.88 -4.45
CA THR A 111 -14.02 32.47 -4.15
C THR A 111 -14.11 33.00 -2.72
N ASP A 112 -13.64 32.22 -1.74
CA ASP A 112 -13.70 32.55 -0.32
C ASP A 112 -12.57 31.83 0.42
N LYS A 113 -11.60 32.60 0.91
CA LYS A 113 -10.45 32.07 1.66
C LYS A 113 -10.84 31.40 2.97
N THR A 114 -12.00 31.72 3.54
CA THR A 114 -12.47 31.09 4.78
C THR A 114 -13.11 29.72 4.53
N LYS A 115 -13.34 29.36 3.26
CA LYS A 115 -13.97 28.11 2.83
C LYS A 115 -13.21 27.49 1.66
N PRO A 116 -11.92 27.15 1.83
CA PRO A 116 -11.13 26.57 0.76
C PRO A 116 -11.66 25.18 0.39
N THR A 117 -11.61 24.84 -0.89
CA THR A 117 -11.75 23.47 -1.35
C THR A 117 -10.36 22.82 -1.34
N ILE A 118 -10.15 21.89 -0.41
CA ILE A 118 -8.92 21.11 -0.29
C ILE A 118 -9.13 19.75 -0.95
N THR A 119 -8.37 19.51 -2.01
CA THR A 119 -8.34 18.26 -2.78
C THR A 119 -7.00 17.57 -2.53
N ILE A 120 -7.07 16.28 -2.21
CA ILE A 120 -5.89 15.43 -2.03
C ILE A 120 -5.90 14.39 -3.15
N THR A 121 -4.80 14.31 -3.89
CA THR A 121 -4.63 13.33 -4.97
C THR A 121 -3.59 12.29 -4.55
N ASP A 122 -3.93 11.01 -4.65
CA ASP A 122 -2.96 9.92 -4.49
C ASP A 122 -2.01 9.87 -5.70
N GLU A 123 -0.74 10.13 -5.45
CA GLU A 123 0.37 10.09 -6.41
C GLU A 123 1.33 8.92 -6.12
N THR A 124 0.90 7.97 -5.28
CA THR A 124 1.69 6.78 -4.93
C THR A 124 2.12 6.03 -6.20
N GLY A 125 3.43 5.89 -6.39
CA GLY A 125 4.01 5.19 -7.55
C GLY A 125 4.09 6.00 -8.85
N LYS A 126 3.63 7.26 -8.87
CA LYS A 126 3.62 8.13 -10.07
C LYS A 126 4.84 9.05 -10.20
N GLY A 127 5.94 8.72 -9.53
CA GLY A 127 7.13 9.58 -9.42
C GLY A 127 7.72 10.11 -10.74
N ASN A 128 7.30 9.65 -11.93
CA ASN A 128 7.75 10.14 -13.24
C ASN A 128 6.66 10.12 -14.36
N GLU A 129 5.35 10.26 -14.07
CA GLU A 129 4.40 10.53 -15.17
C GLU A 129 4.36 12.04 -15.46
N GLU A 130 5.12 12.45 -16.47
CA GLU A 130 5.05 13.79 -17.07
C GLU A 130 3.58 14.18 -17.32
N ASN A 131 3.22 15.34 -16.79
CA ASN A 131 2.05 16.13 -17.11
C ASN A 131 1.66 15.97 -18.60
N PRO A 132 0.53 15.33 -18.97
CA PRO A 132 0.07 15.40 -20.34
C PRO A 132 -0.36 16.84 -20.61
N ALA A 133 0.48 17.55 -21.37
CA ALA A 133 0.24 18.92 -21.80
C ALA A 133 -1.17 19.03 -22.40
N SER A 134 -2.00 19.85 -21.74
CA SER A 134 -3.23 20.42 -22.29
C SER A 134 -2.94 21.40 -23.41
#